data_AF-U2LL36-F1
#
_entry.id   AF-U2LL36-F1
#
_cell.length_a   1.000
_cell.length_b   1.000
_cell.length_c   1.000
_cell.angle_alpha   90.00
_cell.angle_beta   90.00
_cell.angle_gamma   90.00
#
_symmetry.space_group_name_H-M   'P 1'
#
loop_
_entity.id
_entity.type
_entity.pdbx_description
1 polymer ?
#
loop_
_entity_poly.entity_id
_entity_poly.type
_entity_poly.pdbx_seq_one_letter_code
_entity_poly.pdbx_strand_id
1 'polypeptide(L)' 'MTGELAKKDITSICEAVGIVIDRMPAGKQFSGYDLKNAVARIYPDCVNCYVDTVLRCARLKRRGSFFVVNRHKSLYQKRG' A
#
# COMPACT_ATOMS: atom_id res chain seq x y z
N MET A 1 9.56 17.48 -22.17
CA MET A 1 9.48 17.99 -20.78
C MET A 1 9.56 16.79 -19.84
N THR A 2 10.78 16.46 -19.40
CA THR A 2 11.06 15.29 -18.56
C THR A 2 10.73 15.61 -17.10
N GLY A 3 9.53 15.19 -16.66
CA GLY A 3 9.40 14.24 -15.56
C GLY A 3 9.96 14.56 -14.17
N GLU A 4 10.28 15.80 -13.81
CA GLU A 4 10.54 16.16 -12.40
C GLU A 4 9.21 16.35 -11.66
N LEU A 5 8.54 15.22 -11.40
CA LEU A 5 7.66 15.14 -10.24
C LEU A 5 8.56 15.39 -9.03
N ALA A 6 8.52 16.62 -8.50
CA ALA A 6 9.10 17.00 -7.23
C ALA A 6 8.99 15.81 -6.28
N LYS A 7 10.13 15.30 -5.81
CA LYS A 7 10.15 14.39 -4.66
C LYS A 7 9.50 15.18 -3.53
N LYS A 8 8.17 15.12 -3.41
CA LYS A 8 7.49 15.47 -2.17
C LYS A 8 8.18 14.59 -1.14
N ASP A 9 8.83 15.21 -0.17
CA ASP A 9 9.40 14.48 0.95
C ASP A 9 8.27 13.69 1.59
N ILE A 10 8.20 12.41 1.28
CA ILE A 10 7.16 11.54 1.81
C ILE A 10 7.52 11.33 3.26
N THR A 11 6.74 11.94 4.16
CA THR A 11 7.07 12.00 5.59
C THR A 11 6.57 10.77 6.36
N SER A 12 5.70 9.96 5.74
CA SER A 12 5.14 8.78 6.38
C SER A 12 4.75 7.68 5.38
N ILE A 13 4.75 6.44 5.87
CA ILE A 13 4.30 5.28 5.09
C ILE A 13 2.84 5.42 4.64
N CYS A 14 1.96 6.01 5.46
CA CYS A 14 0.55 6.18 5.09
C CYS A 14 0.36 7.25 3.99
N GLU A 15 1.24 8.26 3.91
CA GLU A 15 1.28 9.20 2.80
C GLU A 15 1.71 8.50 1.50
N ALA A 16 2.78 7.70 1.57
CA ALA A 16 3.27 6.88 0.46
C ALA A 16 2.17 5.95 -0.08
N VAL A 17 1.48 5.24 0.83
CA VAL A 17 0.36 4.37 0.51
C VAL A 17 -0.76 5.14 -0.17
N GLY A 18 -1.10 6.33 0.31
CA GLY A 18 -2.09 7.21 -0.31
C GLY A 18 -1.74 7.54 -1.76
N ILE A 19 -0.50 7.97 -2.02
CA ILE A 19 -0.04 8.32 -3.37
C ILE A 19 -0.16 7.13 -4.34
N VAL A 20 0.24 5.94 -3.89
CA VAL A 20 0.16 4.72 -4.72
C VAL A 20 -1.29 4.36 -5.03
N ILE A 21 -2.14 4.36 -4.00
CA ILE A 21 -3.55 4.01 -4.10
C ILE A 21 -4.33 5.03 -4.94
N ASP A 22 -4.01 6.30 -4.83
CA ASP A 22 -4.73 7.35 -5.57
C ASP A 22 -4.49 7.28 -7.07
N ARG A 23 -3.37 6.67 -7.48
CA ARG A 23 -3.06 6.36 -8.88
C ARG A 23 -3.65 5.03 -9.36
N MET A 24 -4.25 4.23 -8.47
CA MET A 24 -4.91 2.98 -8.87
C MET A 24 -6.35 3.27 -9.33
N PRO A 25 -6.79 2.68 -10.46
CA PRO A 25 -8.18 2.79 -10.89
C PRO A 25 -9.12 2.16 -9.86
N ALA A 26 -10.31 2.75 -9.70
CA ALA A 26 -11.33 2.22 -8.81
C ALA A 26 -11.70 0.78 -9.18
N GLY A 27 -11.93 -0.07 -8.17
CA GLY A 27 -12.25 -1.49 -8.39
C GLY A 27 -11.07 -2.38 -8.77
N LYS A 28 -9.87 -1.84 -8.95
CA LYS A 28 -8.66 -2.65 -9.18
C LYS A 28 -8.35 -3.50 -7.95
N GLN A 29 -8.23 -4.80 -8.18
CA GLN A 29 -7.76 -5.74 -7.16
C GLN A 29 -6.23 -5.73 -7.09
N PHE A 30 -5.70 -5.83 -5.88
CA PHE A 30 -4.26 -5.96 -5.63
C PHE A 30 -4.03 -6.84 -4.40
N SER A 31 -2.88 -7.50 -4.33
CA SER A 31 -2.43 -8.15 -3.11
C SER A 31 -1.69 -7.15 -2.21
N GLY A 32 -1.60 -7.45 -0.92
CA GLY A 32 -0.82 -6.61 0.00
C GLY A 32 0.67 -6.54 -0.35
N TYR A 33 1.24 -7.59 -0.95
CA TYR A 33 2.62 -7.59 -1.44
C TYR A 33 2.79 -6.68 -2.66
N ASP A 34 1.84 -6.70 -3.59
CA ASP A 34 1.88 -5.80 -4.76
C ASP A 34 1.84 -4.33 -4.30
N LEU A 35 0.98 -4.03 -3.32
CA LEU A 35 0.89 -2.70 -2.75
C LEU A 35 2.17 -2.33 -2.01
N LYS A 36 2.73 -3.22 -1.18
CA LYS A 36 4.00 -2.99 -0.48
C LYS A 36 5.13 -2.69 -1.45
N ASN A 37 5.26 -3.49 -2.52
CA ASN A 37 6.30 -3.32 -3.53
C ASN A 37 6.15 -1.99 -4.29
N ALA A 38 4.91 -1.58 -4.58
CA ALA A 38 4.65 -0.29 -5.21
C ALA A 38 5.00 0.89 -4.29
N VAL A 39 4.69 0.78 -3.00
CA VAL A 39 5.04 1.79 -1.99
C VAL A 39 6.55 1.87 -1.76
N ALA A 40 7.25 0.72 -1.72
CA ALA A 40 8.69 0.66 -1.55
C ALA A 40 9.48 1.39 -2.66
N ARG A 41 8.90 1.57 -3.85
CA ARG A 41 9.55 2.33 -4.94
C ARG A 41 9.63 3.84 -4.68
N ILE A 42 8.72 4.37 -3.86
CA ILE A 42 8.66 5.80 -3.54
C ILE A 42 9.06 6.08 -2.09
N TYR A 43 8.94 5.07 -1.22
CA TYR A 43 9.32 5.12 0.19
C TYR A 43 10.13 3.85 0.54
N PRO A 44 11.45 3.83 0.28
CA PRO A 44 12.30 2.64 0.40
C PRO A 44 12.27 1.96 1.78
N ASP A 45 12.08 2.73 2.85
CA ASP A 45 11.99 2.19 4.23
C ASP A 45 10.80 1.23 4.41
N CYS A 46 9.80 1.29 3.53
CA CYS A 46 8.67 0.36 3.50
C CYS A 46 9.11 -1.10 3.22
N VAL A 47 10.30 -1.34 2.65
CA VAL A 47 10.81 -2.70 2.40
C VAL A 47 10.83 -3.52 3.69
N ASN A 48 11.17 -2.89 4.82
CA ASN A 48 11.25 -3.56 6.13
C ASN A 48 9.90 -3.64 6.86
N CYS A 49 8.84 -3.02 6.33
CA CYS A 49 7.53 -3.01 6.98
C CYS A 49 6.74 -4.30 6.72
N TYR A 50 5.86 -4.65 7.67
CA TYR A 50 4.89 -5.72 7.48
C TYR A 50 3.85 -5.32 6.42
N VAL A 51 3.40 -6.30 5.65
CA VAL A 51 2.33 -6.11 4.66
C VAL A 51 1.05 -5.59 5.33
N ASP A 52 0.76 -6.03 6.57
CA ASP A 52 -0.40 -5.55 7.33
C ASP A 52 -0.34 -4.04 7.61
N THR A 53 0.85 -3.47 7.87
CA THR A 53 1.03 -2.03 8.05
C THR A 53 0.58 -1.24 6.82
N VAL A 54 0.98 -1.70 5.64
CA VAL A 54 0.62 -1.09 4.35
C VAL A 54 -0.89 -1.20 4.10
N LEU A 55 -1.48 -2.36 4.39
CA LEU A 55 -2.93 -2.59 4.26
C LEU A 55 -3.75 -1.76 5.25
N ARG A 56 -3.25 -1.56 6.48
CA ARG A 56 -3.90 -0.70 7.48
C ARG A 56 -3.94 0.75 7.00
N CYS A 57 -2.82 1.29 6.49
CA CYS A 57 -2.81 2.63 5.88
C CYS A 57 -3.76 2.72 4.69
N ALA A 58 -3.83 1.68 3.84
CA ALA A 58 -4.72 1.64 2.68
C ALA A 58 -6.20 1.77 3.08
N ARG A 59 -6.61 1.00 4.09
CA ARG A 59 -7.98 1.03 4.63
C ARG A 59 -8.35 2.39 5.22
N LEU A 60 -7.40 3.07 5.86
CA LEU A 60 -7.60 4.41 6.40
C LEU A 60 -7.80 5.45 5.29
N LYS A 61 -7.13 5.29 4.14
CA LYS A 61 -7.14 6.26 3.03
C LYS A 61 -8.38 6.21 2.15
N ARG A 62 -8.87 5.02 1.78
CA ARG A 62 -10.23 4.91 1.20
C ARG A 62 -11.01 3.81 1.90
N ARG A 63 -11.85 4.23 2.85
CA ARG A 63 -12.85 3.38 3.48
C ARG A 63 -13.78 2.80 2.39
N GLY A 64 -13.60 1.52 2.05
CA GLY A 64 -14.56 0.76 1.22
C GLY A 64 -14.32 0.69 -0.30
N SER A 65 -13.27 1.31 -0.85
CA SER A 65 -13.10 1.41 -2.32
C SER A 65 -12.22 0.34 -2.98
N PHE A 66 -11.69 -0.64 -2.24
CA PHE A 66 -10.84 -1.69 -2.82
C PHE A 66 -11.08 -3.06 -2.18
N PHE A 67 -11.03 -4.08 -3.03
CA PHE A 67 -11.00 -5.47 -2.62
C PHE A 67 -9.55 -5.94 -2.50
N VAL A 68 -9.05 -6.01 -1.27
CA VAL A 68 -7.71 -6.53 -0.98
C VAL A 68 -7.79 -8.05 -0.94
N VAL A 69 -7.13 -8.71 -1.89
CA VAL A 69 -6.97 -10.17 -1.85
C VAL A 69 -5.82 -10.48 -0.89
N ASN A 70 -6.18 -10.87 0.34
CA ASN A 70 -5.20 -11.36 1.28
C ASN A 70 -4.75 -12.77 0.85
N ARG A 71 -3.75 -12.86 -0.05
CA ARG A 71 -3.14 -14.13 -0.46
C ARG A 71 -2.32 -14.80 0.67
N HIS A 72 -2.23 -14.18 1.85
CA HIS A 72 -1.53 -14.68 3.03
C HIS A 72 -2.49 -15.13 4.16
N LYS A 73 -3.48 -15.96 3.84
CA LYS A 73 -4.18 -16.80 4.84
C LYS A 73 -3.24 -17.88 5.43
N SER A 74 -1.97 -17.59 5.76
CA SER A 74 -1.04 -18.60 6.29
C SER A 74 -0.22 -18.24 7.53
N LEU A 75 -0.43 -17.08 8.19
CA LEU A 75 0.29 -16.80 9.46
C LEU A 75 -0.59 -16.42 10.66
N TYR A 76 -1.89 -16.18 10.47
CA TYR A 76 -2.82 -15.90 11.58
C TYR A 76 -4.17 -16.59 11.38
N GLN A 77 -4.14 -17.92 11.17
CA GLN A 77 -5.29 -18.73 11.52
C GLN A 77 -5.22 -18.97 13.04
N LYS A 78 -5.75 -18.04 13.83
CA LYS A 78 -6.09 -18.39 15.22
C LYS A 78 -7.23 -19.41 15.11
N ARG A 79 -6.94 -20.67 15.40
CA ARG A 79 -7.97 -21.62 15.82
C ARG A 79 -8.63 -21.04 17.07
N GLY A 80 -9.95 -20.96 17.06
CA GLY A 80 -10.79 -20.43 18.12
C GLY A 80 -12.16 -20.11 17.55
#